data_AF-A0A4Q2Y7S8-F1
#
_entry.id   AF-A0A4Q2Y7S8-F1
#
_cell.length_a   1.000
_cell.length_b   1.000
_cell.length_c   1.000
_cell.angle_alpha   90.00
_cell.angle_beta   90.00
_cell.angle_gamma   90.00
#
_symmetry.space_group_name_H-M   'P 1'
#
loop_
_entity.id
_entity.type
_entity.pdbx_description
1 polymer ?
#
loop_
_entity_poly.entity_id
_entity_poly.type
_entity_poly.pdbx_seq_one_letter_code
_entity_poly.pdbx_strand_id
1 'polypeptide(L)' 'MPVKPILTALLLLSAIAHAAEPLRVLCFNLRYINKGDTGDRTWTARRDQAADVILKDKPDLIGIQEGLRPMLD' A
#
# COMPACT_ATOMS: atom_id res chain seq x y z
N MET A 1 5.05 17.72 -47.97
CA MET A 1 4.21 16.94 -47.03
C MET A 1 4.12 17.71 -45.71
N PRO A 2 2.93 18.00 -45.17
CA PRO A 2 2.79 18.85 -43.99
C PRO A 2 3.06 18.03 -42.71
N VAL A 3 4.33 17.94 -42.31
CA VAL A 3 4.75 17.18 -41.11
C VAL A 3 4.44 17.90 -39.80
N LYS A 4 4.32 19.24 -39.82
CA LYS A 4 4.02 20.07 -38.64
C LYS A 4 2.66 19.78 -37.97
N PRO A 5 1.51 19.75 -38.69
CA PRO A 5 0.22 19.50 -38.04
C PRO A 5 0.11 18.09 -37.45
N ILE A 6 0.79 17.11 -38.05
CA ILE A 6 0.84 15.73 -37.54
C ILE A 6 1.63 15.67 -36.22
N LEU A 7 2.78 16.34 -36.17
CA LEU A 7 3.61 16.41 -34.96
C LEU A 7 2.88 17.12 -33.81
N THR A 8 2.18 18.22 -34.11
CA THR A 8 1.36 18.94 -33.12
C THR A 8 0.20 18.09 -32.60
N ALA A 9 -0.48 17.34 -33.47
CA ALA A 9 -1.56 16.43 -33.06
C ALA A 9 -1.05 15.28 -32.17
N LEU A 10 0.13 14.72 -32.47
CA LEU A 10 0.75 13.66 -31.66
C LEU A 10 1.11 14.13 -30.24
N LEU A 11 1.66 15.34 -30.12
CA LEU A 11 1.99 15.94 -28.83
C LEU A 11 0.74 16.16 -27.97
N LEU A 12 -0.36 16.63 -28.56
CA LEU A 12 -1.63 16.82 -27.86
C LEU A 12 -2.27 15.50 -27.41
N LEU A 13 -2.17 14.42 -28.19
CA LEU A 13 -2.67 13.11 -27.77
C LEU A 13 -1.90 12.53 -26.57
N SER A 14 -0.59 12.77 -26.49
CA SER A 14 0.23 12.26 -25.38
C SER A 14 -0.14 12.86 -24.02
N ALA A 15 -0.59 14.12 -24.00
CA ALA A 15 -0.99 14.81 -22.77
C ALA A 15 -2.32 14.28 -22.19
N ILE A 16 -3.16 13.64 -23.01
CA ILE A 16 -4.47 13.10 -22.61
C ILE A 16 -4.33 11.66 -22.09
N ALA A 17 -3.24 10.97 -22.45
CA ALA A 17 -3.05 9.55 -22.18
C ALA A 17 -2.44 9.23 -20.80
N HIS A 18 -2.19 10.22 -19.94
CA HIS A 18 -1.66 9.97 -18.60
C HIS A 18 -2.80 9.61 -17.64
N ALA A 19 -3.27 8.36 -17.71
CA ALA A 19 -4.13 7.80 -16.68
C ALA A 19 -3.35 7.74 -15.36
N ALA A 20 -3.97 8.19 -14.25
CA ALA A 20 -3.36 8.07 -12.93
C ALA A 20 -3.13 6.58 -12.60
N GLU A 21 -1.94 6.24 -12.11
CA GLU A 21 -1.64 4.90 -11.64
C GLU A 21 -2.60 4.53 -10.49
N PRO A 22 -3.23 3.34 -10.52
CA PRO A 22 -4.15 2.92 -9.46
C PRO A 22 -3.39 2.74 -8.15
N LEU A 23 -3.79 3.47 -7.11
CA LEU A 23 -3.19 3.39 -5.77
C LEU A 23 -3.94 2.37 -4.91
N ARG A 24 -3.24 1.35 -4.41
CA ARG A 24 -3.76 0.37 -3.45
C ARG A 24 -3.44 0.82 -2.03
N VAL A 25 -4.47 1.04 -1.22
CA VAL A 25 -4.33 1.51 0.16
C VAL A 25 -4.85 0.44 1.12
N LEU A 26 -4.03 0.11 2.12
CA LEU A 26 -4.40 -0.80 3.22
C LEU A 26 -4.58 -0.01 4.52
N CYS A 27 -5.70 -0.24 5.22
CA CYS A 27 -5.92 0.23 6.59
C CYS A 27 -6.02 -1.00 7.50
N PHE A 28 -5.08 -1.15 8.44
CA PHE A 28 -4.98 -2.37 9.23
C PHE A 28 -4.65 -2.09 10.69
N ASN A 29 -5.54 -2.52 11.58
CA ASN A 29 -5.29 -2.49 13.02
C ASN A 29 -4.49 -3.74 13.41
N LEU A 30 -3.24 -3.54 13.86
CA LEU A 30 -2.36 -4.63 14.25
C LEU A 30 -2.71 -5.24 15.60
N ARG A 31 -3.53 -4.58 16.42
CA ARG A 31 -3.75 -4.84 17.85
C ARG A 31 -2.45 -4.68 18.66
N TYR A 32 -2.41 -3.76 19.62
CA TYR A 32 -1.15 -3.47 20.34
C TYR A 32 -0.69 -4.65 21.22
N ILE A 33 0.61 -4.70 21.56
CA ILE A 33 1.15 -5.68 22.52
C ILE A 33 0.47 -5.47 23.88
N ASN A 34 -0.32 -6.44 24.32
CA ASN A 34 -1.00 -6.42 25.61
C ASN A 34 -0.72 -7.70 26.41
N LYS A 35 -0.57 -7.58 27.73
CA LYS A 35 -0.38 -8.72 28.64
C LYS A 35 -1.61 -9.64 28.71
N GLY A 36 -2.79 -9.11 28.39
CA GLY A 36 -4.04 -9.88 28.37
C GLY A 36 -4.20 -10.79 27.14
N ASP A 37 -3.43 -10.58 26.08
CA ASP A 37 -3.42 -11.47 24.92
C ASP A 37 -2.44 -12.62 25.18
N THR A 38 -2.95 -13.86 25.22
CA THR A 38 -2.20 -15.06 25.62
C THR A 38 -2.17 -16.11 24.50
N GLY A 39 -1.21 -17.04 24.56
CA GLY A 39 -1.03 -18.07 23.54
C GLY A 39 -0.87 -17.48 22.14
N ASP A 40 -1.64 -18.01 21.18
CA ASP A 40 -1.61 -17.61 19.77
C ASP A 40 -2.11 -16.17 19.53
N ARG A 41 -2.70 -15.53 20.55
CA ARG A 41 -3.15 -14.12 20.46
C ARG A 41 -2.04 -13.13 20.77
N THR A 42 -0.94 -13.57 21.39
CA THR A 42 0.21 -12.72 21.70
C THR A 42 0.77 -12.11 20.41
N TRP A 43 1.20 -10.84 20.44
CA TRP A 43 1.80 -10.21 19.25
C TRP A 43 2.88 -11.08 18.59
N THR A 44 3.77 -11.67 19.39
CA THR A 44 4.86 -12.51 18.90
C THR A 44 4.35 -13.71 18.09
N ALA A 45 3.21 -14.31 18.45
CA ALA A 45 2.66 -15.45 17.74
C ALA A 45 1.98 -15.09 16.41
N ARG A 46 1.47 -13.85 16.27
CA ARG A 46 0.68 -13.41 15.10
C ARG A 46 1.35 -12.36 14.21
N ARG A 47 2.54 -11.85 14.57
CA ARG A 47 3.24 -10.83 13.76
C ARG A 47 3.55 -11.32 12.34
N ASP A 48 3.92 -12.60 12.19
CA ASP A 48 4.27 -13.16 10.89
C ASP A 48 3.03 -13.27 10.00
N GLN A 49 1.89 -13.68 10.57
CA GLN A 49 0.59 -13.69 9.87
C GLN A 49 0.13 -12.27 9.49
N ALA A 50 0.36 -11.28 10.35
CA ALA A 50 0.05 -9.89 10.03
C ALA A 50 0.91 -9.37 8.88
N ALA A 51 2.20 -9.74 8.84
CA ALA A 51 3.10 -9.43 7.73
C ALA A 51 2.64 -10.12 6.44
N ASP A 52 2.23 -11.39 6.50
CA ASP A 52 1.72 -12.14 5.34
C ASP A 52 0.48 -11.48 4.72
N VAL A 53 -0.43 -10.95 5.53
CA VAL A 53 -1.59 -10.20 5.03
C VAL A 53 -1.15 -8.97 4.23
N ILE A 54 -0.21 -8.18 4.78
CA ILE A 54 0.32 -6.98 4.14
C ILE A 54 1.03 -7.35 2.82
N LEU A 55 1.91 -8.35 2.85
CA LEU A 55 2.69 -8.78 1.68
C LEU A 55 1.81 -9.36 0.57
N LYS A 56 0.76 -10.11 0.93
CA LYS A 56 -0.18 -10.69 -0.02
C LYS A 56 -1.05 -9.64 -0.68
N ASP A 57 -1.48 -8.62 0.06
CA ASP A 57 -2.33 -7.55 -0.48
C ASP A 57 -1.57 -6.59 -1.39
N LYS A 58 -0.23 -6.53 -1.27
CA LYS A 58 0.63 -5.62 -2.07
C LYS A 58 0.10 -4.17 -2.09
N PRO A 59 -0.11 -3.54 -0.91
CA PRO A 59 -0.53 -2.14 -0.86
C PRO A 59 0.65 -1.22 -1.17
N ASP A 60 0.36 -0.08 -1.80
CA ASP A 60 1.32 0.99 -2.05
C ASP A 60 1.45 1.92 -0.83
N LEU A 61 0.37 2.04 -0.05
CA LEU A 61 0.32 2.84 1.17
C LEU A 61 -0.40 2.07 2.28
N ILE A 62 0.15 2.10 3.50
CA ILE A 62 -0.39 1.40 4.65
C ILE A 62 -0.65 2.37 5.80
N GLY A 63 -1.89 2.41 6.28
CA GLY A 63 -2.26 3.01 7.56
C GLY A 63 -2.36 1.93 8.64
N ILE A 64 -1.49 2.00 9.65
CA ILE A 64 -1.48 1.07 10.79
C ILE A 64 -2.12 1.72 12.02
N GLN A 65 -2.98 0.97 12.71
CA GLN A 65 -3.46 1.33 14.05
C GLN A 65 -2.90 0.37 15.10
N GLU A 66 -2.76 0.86 16.33
CA GLU A 66 -2.25 0.10 17.47
C GLU A 66 -0.84 -0.51 17.29
N GLY A 67 -0.08 -0.08 16.28
CA GLY A 67 1.32 -0.45 16.10
C GLY A 67 2.23 0.34 17.05
N LEU A 68 2.48 -0.20 18.25
CA LEU A 68 3.46 0.39 19.17
C LEU A 68 4.86 0.35 18.57
N ARG A 69 5.73 1.29 18.95
CA ARG A 69 7.09 1.39 18.40
C ARG A 69 7.89 0.06 18.45
N PRO A 70 7.90 -0.71 19.56
CA PRO A 70 8.58 -2.00 19.62
C PRO A 70 7.97 -3.11 18.74
N MET A 71 6.79 -2.89 18.15
CA MET A 71 6.18 -3.83 17.17
C MET A 71 6.65 -3.56 15.75
N LEU A 72 7.15 -2.35 15.48
CA LEU A 72 7.49 -1.86 14.14
C LEU A 72 9.00 -1.70 13.94
N ASP A 73 9.80 -1.79 15.01
CA ASP A 73 11.26 -1.77 14.99
C ASP A 73 11.89 -3.10 14.57
#